data_AF-A0A0L9VRS9-F1
#
_entry.id   AF-A0A0L9VRS9-F1
#
_cell.length_a   1.000
_cell.length_b   1.000
_cell.length_c   1.000
_cell.angle_alpha   90.00
_cell.angle_beta   90.00
_cell.angle_gamma   90.00
#
_symmetry.space_group_name_H-M   'P 1'
#
loop_
_entity.id
_entity.type
_entity.pdbx_description
1 polymer ?
#
loop_
_entity_poly.entity_id
_entity_poly.type
_entity_poly.pdbx_seq_one_letter_code
_entity_poly.pdbx_strand_id
1 'polypeptide(L)'
;MVGPKRHFLPLILISLAAFIFYTFNHFSLSPAIAESNHRSTFPDPIPTLIHPNFSFVINVLAFNRLASLSRCLRSLAAADYLGDRIHLHLHIDHFTSDKASSVDPKLREARRILEFVDAFDWKFGEKVVHYRTGNVGLQAQWLEAWWPTSDHEFAFVVEDDLEVSSLYYEFVKTVILSFYYNASNYSPSIFGISLQRARFVPGTDFLFVYSSLL
;
A
#
# COMPACT_ATOMS: atom_id res chain seq x y z
N MET A 1 -10.86 -26.44 -65.59
CA MET A 1 -10.88 -24.97 -65.45
C MET A 1 -11.60 -24.61 -64.15
N VAL A 2 -10.88 -24.12 -63.13
CA VAL A 2 -11.49 -23.52 -61.94
C VAL A 2 -10.64 -22.29 -61.59
N GLY A 3 -11.24 -21.10 -61.72
CA GLY A 3 -10.58 -19.81 -61.50
C GLY A 3 -10.41 -19.46 -60.00
N PRO A 4 -9.56 -18.48 -59.66
CA PRO A 4 -9.16 -18.23 -58.29
C PRO A 4 -10.27 -17.52 -57.48
N LYS A 5 -10.40 -17.90 -56.20
CA LYS A 5 -11.42 -17.44 -55.26
C LYS A 5 -11.21 -15.95 -54.89
N ARG A 6 -12.11 -15.08 -55.37
CA ARG A 6 -12.12 -13.61 -55.14
C ARG A 6 -12.81 -13.18 -53.83
N HIS A 7 -12.67 -13.93 -52.74
CA HIS A 7 -13.38 -13.63 -51.48
C HIS A 7 -12.50 -13.11 -50.33
N PHE A 8 -11.17 -12.98 -50.51
CA PHE A 8 -10.26 -12.52 -49.45
C PHE A 8 -10.11 -11.00 -49.37
N LEU A 9 -10.24 -10.28 -50.48
CA LEU A 9 -10.16 -8.82 -50.54
C LEU A 9 -11.19 -8.08 -49.67
N PRO A 10 -12.48 -8.44 -49.63
CA PRO A 10 -13.44 -7.74 -48.78
C PRO A 10 -13.16 -7.93 -47.29
N LEU A 11 -12.66 -9.10 -46.88
CA LEU A 11 -12.32 -9.39 -45.48
C LEU A 11 -11.12 -8.58 -45.00
N ILE A 12 -10.11 -8.39 -45.85
CA ILE A 12 -8.95 -7.55 -45.54
C ILE A 12 -9.37 -6.08 -45.40
N LEU A 13 -10.25 -5.59 -46.29
CA LEU A 13 -10.74 -4.22 -46.23
C LEU A 13 -11.59 -3.96 -44.97
N ILE A 14 -12.40 -4.93 -44.54
CA ILE A 14 -13.18 -4.82 -43.30
C ILE A 14 -12.26 -4.80 -42.07
N SER A 15 -11.24 -5.67 -42.03
CA SER A 15 -10.25 -5.70 -40.95
C SER A 15 -9.47 -4.39 -40.85
N LEU A 16 -9.04 -3.84 -41.99
CA LEU A 16 -8.32 -2.57 -42.04
C LEU A 16 -9.21 -1.39 -41.61
N ALA A 17 -10.47 -1.37 -42.03
CA ALA A 17 -11.43 -0.35 -41.62
C ALA A 17 -11.73 -0.41 -40.11
N ALA A 18 -11.88 -1.61 -39.54
CA ALA A 18 -12.05 -1.80 -38.10
C ALA A 18 -10.82 -1.36 -37.30
N PHE A 19 -9.61 -1.65 -37.80
CA PHE A 19 -8.37 -1.21 -37.17
C PHE A 19 -8.21 0.31 -37.22
N ILE A 20 -8.53 0.96 -38.35
CA ILE A 20 -8.53 2.43 -38.49
C ILE A 20 -9.58 3.05 -37.56
N PHE A 21 -10.78 2.48 -37.45
CA PHE A 21 -11.79 2.96 -36.51
C PHE A 21 -11.32 2.81 -35.06
N TYR A 22 -10.73 1.68 -34.70
CA TYR A 22 -10.17 1.45 -33.37
C TYR A 22 -9.06 2.47 -33.05
N THR A 23 -8.11 2.67 -33.95
CA THR A 23 -7.04 3.66 -33.74
C THR A 23 -7.57 5.08 -33.70
N PHE A 24 -8.54 5.45 -34.53
CA PHE A 24 -9.12 6.80 -34.52
C PHE A 24 -9.92 7.09 -33.24
N ASN A 25 -10.66 6.10 -32.72
CA ASN A 25 -11.37 6.23 -31.45
C ASN A 25 -10.41 6.21 -30.25
N HIS A 26 -9.34 5.41 -30.29
CA HIS A 26 -8.33 5.41 -29.23
C HIS A 26 -7.38 6.63 -29.27
N PHE A 27 -7.09 7.21 -30.45
CA PHE A 27 -6.32 8.46 -30.56
C PHE A 27 -7.15 9.69 -30.17
N SER A 28 -8.48 9.62 -30.28
CA SER A 28 -9.38 10.68 -29.81
C SER A 28 -9.58 10.67 -28.29
N LEU A 29 -9.11 9.63 -27.60
CA LEU A 29 -8.84 9.62 -26.17
C LEU A 29 -7.34 9.85 -25.91
N SER A 30 -6.79 10.94 -26.46
CA SER A 30 -5.78 11.64 -25.68
C SER A 30 -6.50 12.12 -24.42
N PRO A 31 -6.09 11.72 -23.20
CA PRO A 31 -6.43 12.54 -22.06
C PRO A 31 -5.81 13.88 -22.42
N ALA A 32 -6.64 14.93 -22.49
CA ALA A 32 -6.09 16.26 -22.36
C ALA A 32 -5.28 16.20 -21.07
N ILE A 33 -3.95 16.13 -21.21
CA ILE A 33 -3.05 16.53 -20.15
C ILE A 33 -3.40 18.00 -20.04
N ALA A 34 -4.39 18.28 -19.20
CA ALA A 34 -4.47 19.55 -18.56
C ALA A 34 -3.09 19.67 -17.93
N GLU A 35 -2.23 20.49 -18.53
CA GLU A 35 -1.22 21.20 -17.77
C GLU A 35 -2.00 22.00 -16.75
N SER A 36 -2.47 21.32 -15.70
CA SER A 36 -2.72 21.98 -14.45
C SER A 36 -1.35 22.56 -14.15
N ASN A 37 -1.25 23.88 -14.20
CA ASN A 37 -0.27 24.60 -13.42
C ASN A 37 -0.58 24.30 -11.95
N HIS A 38 -0.46 23.04 -11.52
CA HIS A 38 -0.08 22.70 -10.18
C HIS A 38 1.35 23.20 -10.07
N ARG A 39 1.44 24.53 -9.90
CA ARG A 39 2.31 25.05 -8.86
C ARG A 39 2.00 24.17 -7.68
N SER A 40 2.87 23.21 -7.41
CA SER A 40 2.87 22.49 -6.17
C SER A 40 3.02 23.59 -5.13
N THR A 41 1.89 24.09 -4.64
CA THR A 41 1.80 24.73 -3.35
C THR A 41 2.11 23.61 -2.38
N PHE A 42 3.40 23.26 -2.30
CA PHE A 42 3.93 22.65 -1.11
C PHE A 42 3.45 23.56 0.02
N PRO A 43 2.79 23.01 1.04
CA PRO A 43 2.36 23.83 2.15
C PRO A 43 3.57 24.64 2.63
N ASP A 44 3.40 25.96 2.76
CA ASP A 44 4.40 26.81 3.37
C ASP A 44 4.85 26.16 4.69
N PRO A 45 6.14 26.26 5.06
CA PRO A 45 6.66 25.62 6.26
C PRO A 45 5.71 25.87 7.43
N ILE A 46 5.16 24.79 7.98
CA ILE A 46 4.13 24.85 9.01
C ILE A 46 4.69 25.70 10.15
N PRO A 47 3.96 26.74 10.62
CA PRO A 47 4.39 27.53 11.75
C PRO A 47 4.79 26.60 12.88
N THR A 48 5.98 26.79 13.44
CA THR A 48 6.58 25.94 14.46
C THR A 48 5.58 25.66 15.59
N LEU A 49 4.86 24.55 15.49
CA LEU A 49 4.01 24.06 16.56
C LEU A 49 4.97 23.64 17.67
N ILE A 50 4.92 24.34 18.80
CA ILE A 50 5.84 24.11 19.93
C ILE A 50 5.71 22.65 20.44
N HIS A 51 4.57 22.01 20.17
CA HIS A 51 4.40 20.55 20.22
C HIS A 51 3.45 20.12 19.09
N PRO A 52 3.96 19.63 17.94
CA PRO A 52 3.08 19.16 16.88
C PRO A 52 2.38 17.89 17.35
N ASN A 53 1.05 17.90 17.32
CA ASN A 53 0.24 16.72 17.58
C ASN A 53 -0.02 16.02 16.24
N PHE A 54 0.43 14.77 16.11
CA PHE A 54 0.19 13.95 14.94
C PHE A 54 -0.40 12.60 15.37
N SER A 55 -1.13 11.99 14.45
CA SER A 55 -1.64 10.63 14.64
C SER A 55 -0.71 9.63 13.96
N PHE A 56 -0.57 8.46 14.58
CA PHE A 56 0.27 7.40 14.06
C PHE A 56 -0.49 6.08 14.06
N VAL A 57 -0.53 5.43 12.90
CA VAL A 57 -1.21 4.14 12.69
C VAL A 57 -0.22 3.10 12.18
N ILE A 58 -0.23 1.93 12.81
CA ILE A 58 0.52 0.77 12.36
C ILE A 58 -0.44 -0.10 11.54
N ASN A 59 -0.11 -0.36 10.28
CA ASN A 59 -0.84 -1.26 9.40
C ASN A 59 -0.04 -2.55 9.23
N VAL A 60 -0.50 -3.64 9.82
CA VAL A 60 0.12 -4.97 9.67
C VAL A 60 -0.56 -5.72 8.55
N LEU A 61 0.20 -6.16 7.55
CA LEU A 61 -0.27 -6.99 6.44
C LEU A 61 0.05 -8.45 6.75
N ALA A 62 -0.97 -9.31 6.75
CA ALA A 62 -0.79 -10.72 7.07
C ALA A 62 -1.67 -11.63 6.22
N PHE A 63 -1.25 -12.88 6.09
CA PHE A 63 -2.00 -13.89 5.35
C PHE A 63 -2.20 -15.16 6.17
N ASN A 64 -1.35 -16.17 5.97
CA ASN A 64 -1.52 -17.50 6.56
C ASN A 64 -0.33 -17.95 7.43
N ARG A 65 0.49 -17.01 7.92
CA ARG A 65 1.69 -17.33 8.72
C ARG A 65 1.52 -16.96 10.19
N LEU A 66 0.67 -17.68 10.92
CA LEU A 66 0.33 -17.37 12.32
C LEU A 66 1.56 -17.17 13.24
N ALA A 67 2.56 -18.04 13.14
CA ALA A 67 3.77 -17.92 13.96
C ALA A 67 4.55 -16.63 13.67
N SER A 68 4.61 -16.25 12.39
CA SER A 68 5.26 -15.03 11.95
C SER A 68 4.51 -13.80 12.44
N LEU A 69 3.20 -13.74 12.17
CA LEU A 69 2.31 -12.69 12.66
C LEU A 69 2.40 -12.52 14.17
N SER A 70 2.37 -13.63 14.91
CA SER A 70 2.46 -13.58 16.36
C SER A 70 3.76 -12.95 16.86
N ARG A 71 4.87 -13.19 16.16
CA ARG A 71 6.18 -12.64 16.50
C ARG A 71 6.25 -11.15 16.13
N CYS A 72 5.74 -10.78 14.96
CA CYS A 72 5.61 -9.39 14.53
C CYS A 72 4.79 -8.57 15.56
N LEU A 73 3.58 -9.01 15.89
CA LEU A 73 2.71 -8.32 16.85
C LEU A 73 3.33 -8.21 18.25
N ARG A 74 4.02 -9.26 18.71
CA ARG A 74 4.73 -9.20 20.00
C ARG A 74 5.88 -8.19 19.98
N SER A 75 6.62 -8.09 18.89
CA SER A 75 7.70 -7.08 18.75
C SER A 75 7.13 -5.66 18.74
N LEU A 76 6.01 -5.44 18.03
CA LEU A 76 5.30 -4.16 18.03
C LEU A 76 4.75 -3.80 19.42
N ALA A 77 4.19 -4.76 20.15
CA ALA A 77 3.66 -4.52 21.49
C ALA A 77 4.74 -4.33 22.56
N ALA A 78 5.99 -4.76 22.28
CA ALA A 78 7.13 -4.56 23.16
C ALA A 78 7.88 -3.24 22.91
N ALA A 79 7.48 -2.47 21.91
CA ALA A 79 8.11 -1.20 21.59
C ALA A 79 7.73 -0.08 22.57
N ASP A 80 8.65 0.88 22.72
CA ASP A 80 8.41 2.08 23.49
C ASP A 80 7.80 3.17 22.60
N TYR A 81 6.54 3.48 22.85
CA TYR A 81 5.79 4.52 22.15
C TYR A 81 5.84 5.88 22.83
N LEU A 82 6.69 6.05 23.86
CA LEU A 82 6.96 7.34 24.51
C LEU A 82 5.71 8.02 25.09
N GLY A 83 4.70 7.21 25.44
CA GLY A 83 3.40 7.67 25.94
C GLY A 83 2.41 8.14 24.86
N ASP A 84 2.78 8.08 23.57
CA ASP A 84 1.89 8.46 22.48
C ASP A 84 0.80 7.42 22.23
N ARG A 85 -0.36 7.88 21.75
CA ARG A 85 -1.47 7.01 21.35
C ARG A 85 -1.24 6.48 19.94
N ILE A 86 -1.15 5.17 19.79
CA ILE A 86 -0.83 4.50 18.53
C ILE A 86 -1.94 3.54 18.13
N HIS A 87 -2.47 3.74 16.94
CA HIS A 87 -3.50 2.87 16.37
C HIS A 87 -2.87 1.64 15.71
N LEU A 88 -3.54 0.49 15.79
CA LEU A 88 -3.13 -0.76 15.15
C LEU A 88 -4.24 -1.28 14.25
N HIS A 89 -3.96 -1.35 12.96
CA HIS A 89 -4.84 -1.91 11.95
C HIS A 89 -4.22 -3.21 11.43
N LEU A 90 -4.97 -4.30 11.54
CA LEU A 90 -4.54 -5.64 11.11
C LEU A 90 -5.28 -6.00 9.83
N HIS A 91 -4.57 -6.05 8.71
CA HIS A 91 -5.11 -6.44 7.41
C HIS A 91 -4.81 -7.91 7.16
N ILE A 92 -5.86 -8.73 7.17
CA ILE A 92 -5.74 -10.18 7.03
C ILE A 92 -6.33 -10.59 5.69
N ASP A 93 -5.47 -11.05 4.76
CA ASP A 93 -5.90 -11.51 3.44
C ASP A 93 -6.63 -12.85 3.52
N HIS A 94 -7.53 -13.07 2.56
CA HIS A 94 -8.24 -14.34 2.46
C HIS A 94 -7.41 -15.35 1.66
N PHE A 95 -7.67 -16.65 1.84
CA PHE A 95 -7.04 -17.68 1.01
C PHE A 95 -7.79 -17.87 -0.31
N THR A 96 -7.11 -18.31 -1.35
CA THR A 96 -7.78 -18.74 -2.58
C THR A 96 -8.32 -20.16 -2.45
N SER A 97 -9.56 -20.37 -2.89
CA SER A 97 -10.18 -21.68 -3.01
C SER A 97 -9.93 -22.24 -4.40
N ASP A 98 -8.75 -22.80 -4.62
CA ASP A 98 -8.43 -23.54 -5.83
C ASP A 98 -9.03 -24.95 -5.77
N LYS A 99 -9.59 -25.42 -6.89
CA LYS A 99 -10.28 -26.73 -7.00
C LYS A 99 -9.37 -27.92 -6.66
N ALA A 100 -8.06 -27.72 -6.66
CA ALA A 100 -7.06 -28.76 -6.44
C ALA A 100 -6.69 -28.96 -4.95
N SER A 101 -6.99 -28.01 -4.07
CA SER A 101 -6.61 -28.09 -2.66
C SER A 101 -7.82 -28.21 -1.72
N SER A 102 -7.63 -28.92 -0.61
CA SER A 102 -8.66 -29.03 0.41
C SER A 102 -8.88 -27.67 1.07
N VAL A 103 -10.13 -27.23 1.11
CA VAL A 103 -10.53 -25.96 1.75
C VAL A 103 -10.44 -26.04 3.28
N ASP A 104 -10.71 -27.20 3.88
CA ASP A 104 -10.82 -27.33 5.34
C ASP A 104 -9.55 -26.93 6.12
N PRO A 105 -8.32 -27.35 5.73
CA PRO A 105 -7.11 -26.90 6.42
C PRO A 105 -6.88 -25.40 6.34
N LYS A 106 -7.12 -24.79 5.16
CA LYS A 106 -6.98 -23.34 4.95
C LYS A 106 -8.00 -22.57 5.81
N LEU A 107 -9.23 -23.06 5.88
CA LEU A 107 -10.27 -22.48 6.73
C LEU A 107 -9.93 -22.58 8.21
N ARG A 108 -9.38 -23.72 8.66
CA ARG A 108 -8.91 -23.87 10.05
C ARG A 108 -7.74 -22.93 10.37
N GLU A 109 -6.81 -22.76 9.45
CA GLU A 109 -5.68 -21.83 9.60
C GLU A 109 -6.15 -20.38 9.68
N ALA A 110 -7.04 -19.95 8.77
CA ALA A 110 -7.63 -18.62 8.80
C ALA A 110 -8.38 -18.34 10.11
N ARG A 111 -9.17 -19.32 10.60
CA ARG A 111 -9.85 -19.19 11.90
C ARG A 111 -8.89 -19.02 13.07
N ARG A 112 -7.80 -19.79 13.11
CA ARG A 112 -6.77 -19.66 14.16
C ARG A 112 -6.11 -18.28 14.14
N ILE A 113 -5.89 -17.72 12.95
CA ILE A 113 -5.34 -16.37 12.81
C ILE A 113 -6.33 -15.34 13.34
N LEU A 114 -7.60 -15.43 12.94
CA LEU A 114 -8.66 -14.53 13.42
C LEU A 114 -8.83 -14.60 14.95
N GLU A 115 -8.93 -15.80 15.51
CA GLU A 115 -8.99 -16.02 16.97
C GLU A 115 -7.79 -15.40 17.69
N PHE A 116 -6.59 -15.54 17.13
CA PHE A 116 -5.38 -14.96 17.68
C PHE A 116 -5.39 -13.42 17.65
N VAL A 117 -5.72 -12.81 16.51
CA VAL A 117 -5.72 -11.34 16.38
C VAL A 117 -6.85 -10.69 17.17
N ASP A 118 -8.00 -11.34 17.27
CA ASP A 118 -9.13 -10.87 18.07
C ASP A 118 -8.77 -10.85 19.56
N ALA A 119 -8.09 -11.90 20.04
CA ALA A 119 -7.64 -12.00 21.43
C ALA A 119 -6.39 -11.16 21.75
N PHE A 120 -5.66 -10.68 20.74
CA PHE A 120 -4.44 -9.91 20.94
C PHE A 120 -4.73 -8.56 21.62
N ASP A 121 -4.13 -8.31 22.79
CA ASP A 121 -4.32 -7.08 23.57
C ASP A 121 -3.38 -5.97 23.08
N TRP A 122 -3.96 -4.88 22.58
CA TRP A 122 -3.24 -3.70 22.13
C TRP A 122 -3.49 -2.53 23.08
N LYS A 123 -2.43 -2.09 23.78
CA LYS A 123 -2.54 -1.17 24.91
C LYS A 123 -2.33 0.31 24.55
N PHE A 124 -1.91 0.59 23.33
CA PHE A 124 -1.44 1.93 22.93
C PHE A 124 -2.50 2.75 22.23
N GLY A 125 -3.60 2.15 21.76
CA GLY A 125 -4.65 2.85 21.03
C GLY A 125 -5.74 1.92 20.53
N GLU A 126 -6.44 2.32 19.46
CA GLU A 126 -7.49 1.50 18.88
C GLU A 126 -6.88 0.34 18.08
N LYS A 127 -7.48 -0.85 18.21
CA LYS A 127 -7.17 -2.02 17.39
C LYS A 127 -8.34 -2.29 16.45
N VAL A 128 -8.07 -2.32 15.15
CA VAL A 128 -9.06 -2.67 14.12
C VAL A 128 -8.56 -3.87 13.32
N VAL A 129 -9.43 -4.86 13.09
CA VAL A 129 -9.14 -6.03 12.27
C VAL A 129 -9.92 -5.95 10.98
N HIS A 130 -9.21 -5.85 9.86
CA HIS A 130 -9.74 -5.86 8.50
C HIS A 130 -9.53 -7.24 7.90
N TYR A 131 -10.54 -8.10 7.98
CA TYR A 131 -10.53 -9.40 7.30
C TYR A 131 -11.15 -9.29 5.93
N ARG A 132 -10.44 -9.75 4.89
CA ARG A 132 -10.95 -9.74 3.53
C ARG A 132 -11.86 -10.93 3.25
N THR A 133 -12.85 -10.69 2.40
CA THR A 133 -13.76 -11.73 1.89
C THR A 133 -13.17 -12.51 0.71
N GLY A 134 -12.04 -12.06 0.15
CA GLY A 134 -11.37 -12.68 -0.99
C GLY A 134 -9.87 -12.37 -1.01
N ASN A 135 -9.09 -13.24 -1.65
CA ASN A 135 -7.65 -13.07 -1.75
C ASN A 135 -7.35 -11.95 -2.74
N VAL A 136 -6.62 -10.93 -2.31
CA VAL A 136 -6.19 -9.83 -3.20
C VAL A 136 -4.69 -9.85 -3.48
N GLY A 137 -3.92 -10.60 -2.68
CA GLY A 137 -2.48 -10.70 -2.82
C GLY A 137 -1.76 -9.50 -2.22
N LEU A 138 -0.43 -9.61 -2.18
CA LEU A 138 0.42 -8.68 -1.43
C LEU A 138 0.37 -7.25 -2.00
N GLN A 139 0.42 -7.08 -3.33
CA GLN A 139 0.43 -5.75 -3.95
C GLN A 139 -0.85 -4.97 -3.63
N ALA A 140 -2.01 -5.63 -3.74
CA ALA A 140 -3.29 -5.01 -3.43
C ALA A 140 -3.40 -4.72 -1.94
N GLN A 141 -2.92 -5.60 -1.05
CA GLN A 141 -2.88 -5.30 0.39
C GLN A 141 -2.07 -4.05 0.68
N TRP A 142 -0.88 -3.89 0.08
CA TRP A 142 -0.08 -2.67 0.20
C TRP A 142 -0.81 -1.44 -0.35
N LEU A 143 -1.40 -1.57 -1.56
CA LEU A 143 -2.19 -0.52 -2.19
C LEU A 143 -3.40 -0.11 -1.39
N GLU A 144 -3.96 -1.02 -0.59
CA GLU A 144 -5.20 -0.92 0.16
C GLU A 144 -5.00 -0.83 1.69
N ALA A 145 -3.76 -0.56 2.15
CA ALA A 145 -3.41 -0.50 3.57
C ALA A 145 -3.68 0.85 4.26
N TRP A 146 -3.53 1.99 3.58
CA TRP A 146 -3.67 3.32 4.17
C TRP A 146 -4.21 4.43 3.25
N TRP A 147 -5.21 5.19 3.73
CA TRP A 147 -5.77 6.42 3.13
C TRP A 147 -5.70 7.53 4.18
N PRO A 148 -4.68 8.41 4.16
CA PRO A 148 -4.60 9.48 5.15
C PRO A 148 -5.80 10.42 5.06
N THR A 149 -6.33 10.79 6.22
CA THR A 149 -7.41 11.79 6.33
C THR A 149 -6.90 13.18 6.68
N SER A 150 -5.61 13.29 7.02
CA SER A 150 -4.93 14.51 7.43
C SER A 150 -3.45 14.50 7.05
N ASP A 151 -2.89 15.68 6.81
CA ASP A 151 -1.43 15.88 6.64
C ASP A 151 -0.64 15.58 7.93
N HIS A 152 -1.32 15.49 9.08
CA HIS A 152 -0.76 15.13 10.38
C HIS A 152 -1.06 13.67 10.77
N GLU A 153 -1.37 12.83 9.79
CA GLU A 153 -1.53 11.39 9.94
C GLU A 153 -0.35 10.68 9.27
N PHE A 154 0.34 9.83 10.03
CA PHE A 154 1.48 9.05 9.54
C PHE A 154 1.18 7.55 9.72
N ALA A 155 1.54 6.76 8.72
CA ALA A 155 1.42 5.32 8.78
C ALA A 155 2.77 4.61 8.79
N PHE A 156 2.83 3.53 9.56
CA PHE A 156 3.87 2.51 9.47
C PHE A 156 3.25 1.21 8.95
N VAL A 157 3.57 0.85 7.71
CA VAL A 157 3.09 -0.39 7.09
C VAL A 157 4.15 -1.47 7.23
N VAL A 158 3.77 -2.64 7.73
CA VAL A 158 4.68 -3.73 8.09
C VAL A 158 4.07 -5.08 7.70
N GLU A 159 4.87 -6.00 7.16
CA GLU A 159 4.45 -7.37 6.86
C GLU A 159 4.60 -8.27 8.10
N ASP A 160 3.84 -9.36 8.13
CA ASP A 160 3.83 -10.33 9.22
C ASP A 160 5.16 -11.08 9.45
N ASP A 161 6.16 -10.92 8.59
CA ASP A 161 7.51 -11.49 8.75
C ASP A 161 8.59 -10.53 9.24
N LEU A 162 8.19 -9.31 9.57
CA LEU A 162 9.07 -8.34 10.21
C LEU A 162 9.02 -8.40 11.74
N GLU A 163 10.17 -8.14 12.34
CA GLU A 163 10.33 -7.88 13.77
C GLU A 163 10.97 -6.51 13.92
N VAL A 164 10.42 -5.66 14.79
CA VAL A 164 10.94 -4.32 15.02
C VAL A 164 11.74 -4.24 16.32
N SER A 165 12.72 -3.33 16.33
CA SER A 165 13.40 -2.94 17.57
C SER A 165 12.42 -2.26 18.52
N SER A 166 12.62 -2.39 19.83
CA SER A 166 11.80 -1.66 20.81
C SER A 166 11.92 -0.14 20.69
N LEU A 167 12.98 0.36 20.05
CA LEU A 167 13.24 1.80 19.83
C LEU A 167 12.82 2.29 18.44
N TYR A 168 12.16 1.47 17.63
CA TYR A 168 11.85 1.86 16.25
C TYR A 168 10.97 3.12 16.18
N TYR A 169 10.03 3.27 17.11
CA TYR A 169 9.12 4.40 17.14
C TYR A 169 9.82 5.70 17.51
N GLU A 170 10.75 5.67 18.46
CA GLU A 170 11.60 6.83 18.81
C GLU A 170 12.35 7.35 17.58
N PHE A 171 12.93 6.44 16.79
CA PHE A 171 13.57 6.78 15.53
C PHE A 171 12.58 7.42 14.54
N VAL A 172 11.41 6.81 14.31
CA VAL A 172 10.41 7.33 13.38
C VAL A 172 9.89 8.71 13.82
N LYS A 173 9.54 8.86 15.11
CA LYS A 173 9.10 10.13 15.70
C LYS A 173 10.18 11.20 15.53
N THR A 174 11.44 10.87 15.76
CA THR A 174 12.57 11.80 15.56
C THR A 174 12.65 12.29 14.12
N VAL A 175 12.47 11.40 13.13
CA VAL A 175 12.48 11.78 11.71
C VAL A 175 11.29 12.67 11.37
N ILE A 176 10.08 12.34 11.82
CA ILE A 176 8.89 13.18 11.61
C ILE A 176 9.11 14.59 12.19
N LEU A 177 9.55 14.69 13.44
CA LEU A 177 9.79 15.98 14.08
C LEU A 177 10.90 16.78 13.38
N SER A 178 11.96 16.10 12.94
CA SER A 178 13.14 16.76 12.36
C SER A 178 12.96 17.19 10.91
N PHE A 179 12.19 16.45 10.10
CA PHE A 179 12.11 16.70 8.66
C PHE A 179 10.73 17.14 8.18
N TYR A 180 9.67 16.93 8.97
CA TYR A 180 8.32 17.37 8.64
C TYR A 180 7.93 18.64 9.41
N TYR A 181 8.17 18.68 10.72
CA TYR A 181 7.71 19.81 11.56
C TYR A 181 8.76 20.89 11.83
N ASN A 182 10.05 20.57 11.73
CA ASN A 182 11.10 21.58 11.91
C ASN A 182 11.28 22.39 10.62
N ALA A 183 10.78 23.63 10.60
CA ALA A 183 10.84 24.52 9.45
C ALA A 183 12.26 24.72 8.88
N SER A 184 13.31 24.68 9.71
CA SER A 184 14.69 24.84 9.24
C SER A 184 15.23 23.62 8.50
N ASN A 185 14.68 22.44 8.78
CA ASN A 185 15.09 21.16 8.22
C ASN A 185 14.01 20.54 7.32
N TYR A 186 12.89 21.24 7.12
CA TYR A 186 11.78 20.76 6.32
C TYR A 186 12.25 20.47 4.90
N SER A 187 11.93 19.26 4.43
CA SER A 187 12.23 18.86 3.05
C SER A 187 10.98 18.28 2.41
N PRO A 188 10.41 18.96 1.39
CA PRO A 188 9.28 18.40 0.64
C PRO A 188 9.67 17.19 -0.21
N SER A 189 10.94 16.79 -0.24
CA SER A 189 11.42 15.60 -0.97
C SER A 189 11.39 14.33 -0.12
N ILE A 190 11.13 14.42 1.19
CA ILE A 190 11.08 13.27 2.10
C ILE A 190 9.62 12.86 2.27
N PHE A 191 9.21 11.79 1.58
CA PHE A 191 7.83 11.27 1.61
C PHE A 191 7.69 9.98 2.40
N GLY A 192 8.78 9.40 2.90
CA GLY A 192 8.73 8.15 3.64
C GLY A 192 10.10 7.65 4.08
N ILE A 193 10.07 6.67 4.98
CA ILE A 193 11.24 5.96 5.50
C ILE A 193 10.96 4.48 5.35
N SER A 194 11.94 3.70 4.92
CA SER A 194 11.82 2.24 4.83
C SER A 194 12.85 1.57 5.74
N LEU A 195 12.41 0.56 6.48
CA LEU A 195 13.30 -0.34 7.24
C LEU A 195 13.87 -1.46 6.36
N GLN A 196 13.32 -1.68 5.18
CA GLN A 196 13.78 -2.68 4.22
C GLN A 196 14.50 -2.03 3.04
N ARG A 197 15.46 -2.76 2.47
CA ARG A 197 16.09 -2.35 1.21
C ARG A 197 15.02 -2.31 0.12
N ALA A 198 14.94 -1.16 -0.55
CA ALA A 198 14.26 -0.99 -1.83
C ALA A 198 14.69 -2.08 -2.83
N ARG A 199 13.89 -3.14 -2.97
CA ARG A 199 14.16 -4.24 -3.93
C ARG A 199 13.10 -4.36 -5.02
N PHE A 200 12.10 -3.48 -5.00
CA PHE A 200 11.08 -3.39 -6.05
C PHE A 200 11.34 -2.20 -6.95
N VAL A 201 11.52 -2.47 -8.25
CA VAL A 201 11.46 -1.47 -9.34
C VAL A 201 10.23 -1.81 -10.17
N PRO A 202 9.14 -1.03 -10.10
CA PRO A 202 7.94 -1.25 -10.91
C PRO A 202 8.16 -0.83 -12.37
N GLY A 203 7.71 -1.65 -13.32
CA GLY A 203 7.88 -1.42 -14.76
C GLY A 203 6.86 -2.10 -15.69
N THR A 204 5.79 -2.69 -15.15
CA THR A 204 4.55 -2.99 -15.90
C THR A 204 3.39 -2.83 -14.93
N ASP A 205 2.69 -1.70 -15.08
CA ASP A 205 1.46 -1.27 -14.41
C ASP A 205 1.32 -1.62 -12.92
N PHE A 206 1.92 -0.81 -12.04
CA PHE A 206 1.41 -0.33 -10.74
C PHE A 206 2.45 0.65 -10.15
N LEU A 207 2.05 1.89 -9.91
CA LEU A 207 2.91 2.99 -9.48
C LEU A 207 2.89 3.11 -7.94
N PHE A 208 4.04 2.96 -7.29
CA PHE A 208 4.30 3.57 -5.98
C PHE A 208 5.64 4.30 -6.03
N VAL A 209 5.63 5.52 -5.48
CA VAL A 209 6.59 6.60 -5.70
C VAL A 209 7.99 6.25 -5.17
N TYR A 210 9.01 6.37 -6.04
CA TYR A 210 10.41 6.51 -5.64
C TYR A 210 10.87 7.96 -5.77
N SER A 211 11.71 8.36 -4.81
CA SER A 211 12.70 9.41 -4.95
C SER A 211 13.69 9.06 -6.06
N SER A 212 13.87 9.95 -7.03
CA SER A 212 15.01 9.95 -7.95
C SER A 212 15.46 11.38 -8.21
N LEU A 213 16.70 11.69 -7.80
CA LEU A 213 17.52 12.77 -8.36
C LEU A 213 18.80 12.11 -8.88
N LEU A 214 18.82 11.84 -10.18
CA LEU A 214 19.72 12.47 -11.15
C LEU A 214 18.94 12.64 -12.46
#